data_AF-A0A9Q4CW10-F1
#
_entry.id   AF-A0A9Q4CW10-F1
#
_cell.length_a   1.000
_cell.length_b   1.000
_cell.length_c   1.000
_cell.angle_alpha   90.00
_cell.angle_beta   90.00
_cell.angle_gamma   90.00
#
_symmetry.space_group_name_H-M   'P 1'
#
loop_
_entity.id
_entity.type
_entity.pdbx_description
1 polymer ?
#
loop_
_entity_poly.entity_id
_entity_poly.type
_entity_poly.pdbx_seq_one_letter_code
_entity_poly.pdbx_strand_id
1 'polypeptide(L)'
;MRTTAALRGLLILDLAERHLKLQRQRFMQAMKVNGAEILDCTEDHNEMTVTYREQGYHKEAIFVRSALEAELDARMRMGPRS
;
A
#
# COMPACT_ATOMS: atom_id res chain seq x y z
N MET A 1 27.92 8.76 -14.39
CA MET A 1 27.19 8.88 -13.10
C MET A 1 28.20 8.79 -11.97
N ARG A 2 28.28 9.75 -11.04
CA ARG A 2 29.23 9.64 -9.91
C ARG A 2 28.74 8.54 -8.95
N THR A 3 29.57 7.58 -8.60
CA THR A 3 29.23 6.42 -7.74
C THR A 3 28.52 6.83 -6.45
N THR A 4 28.94 7.93 -5.83
CA THR A 4 28.30 8.49 -4.62
C THR A 4 26.84 8.92 -4.86
N ALA A 5 26.51 9.45 -6.03
CA ALA A 5 25.14 9.82 -6.37
C ALA A 5 24.24 8.59 -6.55
N ALA A 6 24.79 7.52 -7.15
CA ALA A 6 24.10 6.22 -7.27
C ALA A 6 23.79 5.61 -5.89
N LEU A 7 24.80 5.58 -5.01
CA LEU A 7 24.67 5.07 -3.65
C LEU A 7 23.65 5.88 -2.85
N ARG A 8 23.66 7.21 -2.97
CA ARG A 8 22.67 8.07 -2.31
C ARG A 8 21.26 7.77 -2.80
N GLY A 9 21.08 7.58 -4.11
CA GLY A 9 19.78 7.20 -4.69
C GLY A 9 19.26 5.88 -4.10
N LEU A 10 20.12 4.86 -4.05
CA LEU A 10 19.76 3.56 -3.45
C LEU A 10 19.34 3.70 -1.98
N LEU A 11 20.13 4.41 -1.16
CA LEU A 11 19.79 4.60 0.26
C LEU A 11 18.47 5.37 0.47
N ILE A 12 18.14 6.31 -0.41
CA ILE A 12 16.85 7.01 -0.37
C ILE A 12 15.71 6.03 -0.66
N LEU A 13 15.86 5.15 -1.65
CA LEU A 13 14.87 4.12 -1.96
C LEU A 13 14.67 3.16 -0.78
N ASP A 14 15.75 2.73 -0.12
CA ASP A 14 15.67 1.88 1.08
C ASP A 14 14.90 2.55 2.22
N LEU A 15 15.14 3.84 2.44
CA LEU A 15 14.41 4.63 3.45
C LEU A 15 12.94 4.78 3.09
N ALA A 16 12.63 5.05 1.81
CA ALA A 16 11.26 5.14 1.33
C ALA A 16 10.52 3.80 1.50
N GLU A 17 11.15 2.67 1.17
CA GLU A 17 10.56 1.34 1.34
C GLU A 17 10.22 1.06 2.82
N ARG A 18 11.14 1.38 3.74
CA ARG A 18 10.89 1.26 5.18
C ARG A 18 9.73 2.15 5.64
N HIS A 19 9.67 3.38 5.15
CA HIS A 19 8.60 4.31 5.48
C HIS A 19 7.23 3.78 5.02
N LEU A 20 7.14 3.30 3.78
CA LEU A 20 5.92 2.70 3.23
C LEU A 20 5.50 1.45 4.00
N LYS A 21 6.45 0.58 4.39
CA LYS A 21 6.17 -0.59 5.23
C LYS A 21 5.55 -0.19 6.57
N LEU A 22 6.11 0.83 7.23
CA LEU A 22 5.57 1.35 8.50
C LEU A 22 4.19 1.98 8.34
N GLN A 23 3.99 2.78 7.28
CA GLN A 23 2.67 3.36 6.98
C GLN A 23 1.63 2.27 6.74
N ARG A 24 1.96 1.25 5.94
CA ARG A 24 1.09 0.09 5.70
C ARG A 24 0.71 -0.62 7.00
N GLN A 25 1.68 -0.86 7.89
CA GLN A 25 1.41 -1.47 9.20
C GLN A 25 0.46 -0.62 10.05
N ARG A 26 0.65 0.70 10.09
CA ARG A 26 -0.24 1.62 10.82
C ARG A 26 -1.66 1.59 10.25
N PHE A 27 -1.81 1.57 8.92
CA PHE A 27 -3.13 1.43 8.28
C PHE A 27 -3.81 0.11 8.64
N MET A 28 -3.10 -1.01 8.56
CA MET A 28 -3.64 -2.31 8.97
C MET A 28 -4.05 -2.33 10.44
N GLN A 29 -3.26 -1.72 11.32
CA GLN A 29 -3.59 -1.63 12.74
C GLN A 29 -4.83 -0.75 12.98
N ALA A 30 -4.92 0.39 12.30
CA ALA A 30 -6.09 1.27 12.37
C ALA A 30 -7.36 0.56 11.87
N MET A 31 -7.28 -0.21 10.78
CA MET A 31 -8.39 -1.05 10.32
C MET A 31 -8.82 -2.05 11.40
N LYS A 32 -7.86 -2.74 12.01
CA LYS A 32 -8.13 -3.72 13.06
C LYS A 32 -8.84 -3.11 14.26
N VAL A 33 -8.40 -1.92 14.69
CA VAL A 33 -9.06 -1.14 15.75
C VAL A 33 -10.49 -0.77 15.37
N ASN A 34 -10.75 -0.48 14.09
CA ASN A 34 -12.08 -0.19 13.57
C ASN A 34 -12.91 -1.46 13.27
N GLY A 35 -12.46 -2.64 13.69
CA GLY A 35 -13.19 -3.90 13.54
C GLY A 35 -13.05 -4.57 12.17
N ALA A 36 -12.10 -4.13 11.34
CA ALA A 36 -11.78 -4.72 10.04
C ALA A 36 -10.38 -5.35 10.04
N GLU A 37 -10.25 -6.63 9.73
CA GLU A 37 -8.98 -7.37 9.71
C GLU A 37 -8.77 -7.98 8.32
N ILE A 38 -7.70 -7.59 7.63
CA ILE A 38 -7.30 -8.22 6.37
C ILE A 38 -6.74 -9.61 6.68
N LEU A 39 -7.29 -10.63 6.04
CA LEU A 39 -6.90 -12.03 6.22
C LEU A 39 -5.97 -12.48 5.09
N ASP A 40 -6.33 -12.12 3.85
CA ASP A 40 -5.55 -12.45 2.67
C ASP A 40 -5.71 -11.37 1.60
N CYS A 41 -4.71 -11.27 0.73
CA CYS A 41 -4.72 -10.39 -0.43
C CYS A 41 -4.06 -11.13 -1.60
N THR A 42 -4.83 -11.44 -2.62
CA THR A 42 -4.36 -12.07 -3.85
C THR A 42 -4.43 -11.06 -4.99
N GLU A 43 -3.37 -11.01 -5.78
CA GLU A 43 -3.27 -10.14 -6.95
C GLU A 43 -3.15 -10.97 -8.21
N ASP A 44 -3.89 -10.61 -9.24
CA ASP A 44 -3.67 -11.05 -10.61
C ASP A 44 -3.32 -9.85 -11.53
N HIS A 45 -3.36 -10.07 -12.85
CA HIS A 45 -2.95 -9.04 -13.81
C HIS A 45 -3.94 -7.88 -13.90
N ASN A 46 -5.21 -8.09 -13.54
CA ASN A 46 -6.29 -7.12 -13.69
C ASN A 46 -6.90 -6.69 -12.36
N GLU A 47 -6.89 -7.56 -11.36
CA GLU A 47 -7.65 -7.42 -10.13
C GLU A 47 -6.79 -7.72 -8.89
N MET A 48 -7.16 -7.04 -7.80
CA MET A 48 -6.68 -7.32 -6.46
C MET A 48 -7.88 -7.72 -5.60
N THR A 49 -7.87 -8.95 -5.11
CA THR A 49 -8.91 -9.49 -4.24
C THR A 49 -8.42 -9.47 -2.81
N VAL A 50 -9.21 -8.87 -1.93
CA VAL A 50 -8.93 -8.76 -0.51
C VAL A 50 -9.99 -9.55 0.26
N THR A 51 -9.57 -10.60 0.94
CA THR A 51 -10.41 -11.29 1.92
C THR A 51 -10.16 -10.66 3.29
N TYR A 52 -11.23 -10.21 3.94
CA TYR A 52 -11.14 -9.53 5.22
C TYR A 52 -12.30 -9.93 6.13
N ARG A 53 -12.12 -9.73 7.42
CA ARG A 53 -13.17 -9.89 8.42
C ARG A 53 -13.60 -8.53 8.91
N GLU A 54 -14.88 -8.22 8.84
CA GLU A 54 -15.44 -6.98 9.39
C GLU A 54 -16.56 -7.30 10.36
N GLN A 55 -16.43 -6.82 11.60
CA GLN A 55 -17.40 -7.06 12.69
C GLN A 55 -17.71 -8.57 12.90
N GLY A 56 -16.72 -9.43 12.69
CA GLY A 56 -16.85 -10.88 12.83
C GLY A 56 -17.30 -11.63 11.56
N TYR A 57 -17.70 -10.93 10.50
CA TYR A 57 -18.13 -11.54 9.24
C TYR A 57 -17.01 -11.57 8.21
N HIS A 58 -16.84 -12.71 7.53
CA HIS A 58 -15.93 -12.80 6.39
C HIS A 58 -16.54 -12.08 5.18
N LYS A 59 -15.72 -11.25 4.54
CA LYS A 59 -16.06 -10.45 3.38
C LYS A 59 -14.94 -10.53 2.36
N GLU A 60 -15.30 -10.27 1.11
CA GLU A 60 -14.38 -10.19 -0.01
C GLU A 60 -14.62 -8.87 -0.75
N ALA A 61 -13.54 -8.20 -1.11
CA ALA A 61 -13.58 -7.01 -1.94
C ALA A 61 -12.63 -7.17 -3.12
N ILE A 62 -13.11 -6.83 -4.31
CA ILE A 62 -12.35 -6.92 -5.55
C ILE A 62 -12.11 -5.50 -6.04
N PHE A 63 -10.86 -5.19 -6.34
CA PHE A 63 -10.43 -3.90 -6.86
C PHE A 63 -9.75 -4.06 -8.21
N VAL A 64 -10.08 -3.18 -9.16
CA VAL A 64 -9.40 -3.17 -10.46
C VAL A 64 -8.01 -2.55 -10.29
N ARG A 65 -6.97 -3.30 -10.66
CA ARG A 65 -5.56 -2.91 -10.51
C ARG A 65 -5.26 -1.59 -11.20
N SER A 66 -5.71 -1.41 -12.44
CA SER A 66 -5.44 -0.18 -13.21
C SER A 66 -6.06 1.08 -12.57
N ALA A 67 -7.19 0.94 -11.86
CA ALA A 67 -7.77 2.04 -11.12
C ALA A 67 -6.92 2.40 -9.89
N LEU A 68 -6.42 1.41 -9.16
CA LEU A 68 -5.52 1.61 -8.03
C LEU A 68 -4.18 2.22 -8.47
N GLU A 69 -3.62 1.79 -9.60
CA GLU A 69 -2.40 2.36 -10.19
C GLU A 69 -2.62 3.82 -10.58
N ALA A 70 -3.74 4.15 -11.24
CA ALA A 70 -4.07 5.53 -11.58
C ALA A 70 -4.24 6.42 -10.34
N GLU A 71 -4.85 5.90 -9.27
CA GLU A 71 -4.99 6.61 -8.01
C GLU A 71 -3.64 6.83 -7.32
N LEU A 72 -2.77 5.81 -7.30
CA LEU A 72 -1.42 5.91 -6.78
C LEU A 72 -0.62 7.00 -7.50
N ASP A 73 -0.67 6.99 -8.83
CA ASP A 73 -0.04 8.00 -9.68
C ASP A 73 -0.54 9.41 -9.35
N ALA A 74 -1.86 9.58 -9.21
CA ALA A 74 -2.44 10.87 -8.86
C ALA A 74 -1.97 11.36 -7.49
N ARG A 75 -1.88 10.45 -6.50
CA ARG A 75 -1.37 10.76 -5.15
C ARG A 75 0.12 11.09 -5.15
N MET A 76 0.93 10.37 -5.91
CA MET A 76 2.37 10.65 -6.04
C MET A 76 2.64 11.98 -6.75
N ARG A 77 1.83 12.34 -7.74
CA ARG A 77 1.95 13.64 -8.45
C ARG A 77 1.51 14.83 -7.61
N MET A 78 0.52 14.66 -6.73
CA MET A 78 -0.02 15.77 -5.93
C MET A 78 0.79 16.09 -4.66
N GLY A 79 1.79 15.29 -4.30
CA GLY A 79 2.49 15.42 -3.02
C GLY A 79 1.57 15.17 -1.81
N PRO A 80 2.11 14.97 -0.59
CA PRO A 80 1.27 14.75 0.57
C PRO A 80 0.42 15.99 0.83
N ARG A 81 -0.92 15.84 0.77
CA ARG A 81 -1.84 16.82 1.32
C ARG A 81 -1.70 16.78 2.85
N SER A 82 -0.95 17.73 3.37
CA SER A 82 -0.83 18.09 4.80
C SER A 82 -2.18 18.47 5.38
#